data_AF-A0AAN5VKC5-F1
#
_entry.id   AF-A0AAN5VKC5-F1
#
_cell.length_a   1.000
_cell.length_b   1.000
_cell.length_c   1.000
_cell.angle_alpha   90.00
_cell.angle_beta   90.00
_cell.angle_gamma   90.00
#
_symmetry.space_group_name_H-M   'P 1'
#
loop_
_entity.id
_entity.type
_entity.pdbx_description
1 polymer ?
#
loop_
_entity_poly.entity_id
_entity_poly.type
_entity_poly.pdbx_seq_one_letter_code
_entity_poly.pdbx_strand_id
1 'polypeptide(L)'
;MIQEVREEVLLQNGDILHTGDIINVEYKTMEDTKEQFCKGRLKSVDEQFIQLDTSEKYNAAEKTIYAWDLIEIKKVGDENEKDN
;
A
#
# COMPACT_ATOMS: atom_id res chain seq x y z
N MET A 1 5.88 -1.22 27.53
CA MET A 1 6.19 -1.74 26.17
C MET A 1 4.99 -1.43 25.31
N ILE A 2 5.13 -0.56 24.31
CA ILE A 2 4.09 -0.36 23.31
C ILE A 2 4.46 -1.33 22.19
N GLN A 3 3.74 -2.45 22.07
CA GLN A 3 3.87 -3.31 20.91
C GLN A 3 3.26 -2.55 19.72
N GLU A 4 4.05 -2.24 18.71
CA GLU A 4 3.52 -1.87 17.39
C GLU A 4 2.68 -3.05 16.90
N VAL A 5 1.36 -2.88 16.92
CA VAL A 5 0.42 -3.85 16.35
C VAL A 5 0.63 -3.79 14.84
N ARG A 6 1.31 -4.78 14.28
CA ARG A 6 1.41 -4.94 12.83
C ARG A 6 0.10 -5.52 12.34
N GLU A 7 -0.68 -4.76 11.59
CA GLU A 7 -1.89 -5.29 10.97
C GLU A 7 -1.48 -6.11 9.74
N GLU A 8 -1.97 -7.36 9.68
CA GLU A 8 -1.76 -8.27 8.56
C GLU A 8 -2.94 -8.17 7.60
N VAL A 9 -2.64 -8.03 6.31
CA VAL A 9 -3.64 -7.87 5.27
C VAL A 9 -3.44 -8.98 4.26
N LEU A 10 -4.39 -9.90 4.22
CA LEU A 10 -4.43 -10.92 3.19
C LEU A 10 -5.13 -10.34 1.96
N LEU A 11 -4.36 -10.15 0.90
CA LEU A 11 -4.88 -9.76 -0.39
C LEU A 11 -5.58 -10.93 -1.07
N GLN A 12 -6.53 -10.64 -1.97
CA GLN A 12 -7.27 -11.68 -2.70
C GLN A 12 -6.38 -12.55 -3.59
N ASN A 13 -5.21 -12.05 -3.99
CA ASN A 13 -4.20 -12.79 -4.74
C ASN A 13 -3.37 -13.75 -3.85
N GLY A 14 -3.62 -13.78 -2.53
CA GLY A 14 -2.90 -14.61 -1.57
C GLY A 14 -1.64 -13.96 -0.98
N ASP A 15 -1.29 -12.74 -1.41
CA ASP A 15 -0.18 -11.99 -0.81
C ASP A 15 -0.56 -11.49 0.58
N ILE A 16 0.41 -11.49 1.50
CA ILE A 16 0.26 -10.95 2.84
C ILE A 16 1.07 -9.65 2.92
N LEU A 17 0.39 -8.57 3.27
CA LEU A 17 1.02 -7.27 3.54
C LEU A 17 0.98 -6.96 5.02
N HIS A 18 2.00 -6.23 5.49
CA HIS A 18 2.10 -5.76 6.85
C HIS A 18 2.17 -4.25 6.89
N THR A 19 1.53 -3.62 7.88
CA THR A 19 1.76 -2.19 8.16
C THR A 19 3.27 -1.94 8.34
N GLY A 20 3.77 -0.98 7.59
CA GLY A 20 5.19 -0.64 7.50
C GLY A 20 5.87 -1.10 6.21
N ASP A 21 5.25 -2.00 5.43
CA ASP A 21 5.75 -2.42 4.12
C ASP A 21 5.67 -1.29 3.10
N ILE A 22 6.61 -1.25 2.15
CA ILE A 22 6.50 -0.39 0.98
C ILE A 22 5.71 -1.15 -0.08
N ILE A 23 4.63 -0.55 -0.55
CA ILE A 23 3.76 -1.15 -1.56
C ILE A 23 3.54 -0.18 -2.73
N ASN A 24 3.36 -0.77 -3.90
CA ASN A 24 2.85 -0.08 -5.08
C ASN A 24 1.37 -0.41 -5.22
N VAL A 25 0.56 0.62 -5.42
CA VAL A 25 -0.88 0.50 -5.58
C VAL A 25 -1.28 1.12 -6.90
N GLU A 26 -1.99 0.33 -7.70
CA GLU A 26 -2.70 0.76 -8.88
C GLU A 26 -4.17 0.94 -8.52
N TYR A 27 -4.72 2.11 -8.83
CA TYR A 27 -6.09 2.48 -8.53
C TYR A 27 -6.65 3.41 -9.61
N LYS A 28 -7.98 3.49 -9.72
CA LYS A 28 -8.65 4.39 -10.65
C LYS A 28 -9.94 4.88 -10.04
N THR A 29 -10.04 6.18 -9.81
CA THR A 29 -11.29 6.79 -9.35
C THR A 29 -12.28 6.94 -10.50
N MET A 30 -13.56 7.14 -10.20
CA MET A 30 -14.59 7.39 -11.21
C MET A 30 -14.33 8.66 -12.04
N GLU A 31 -13.59 9.63 -11.48
CA GLU A 31 -13.25 10.89 -12.14
C GLU A 31 -11.98 10.77 -13.01
N ASP A 32 -11.15 9.76 -12.76
CA ASP A 32 -9.92 9.53 -13.48
C ASP A 32 -10.19 8.90 -14.87
N THR A 33 -9.64 9.53 -15.90
CA THR A 33 -9.67 8.97 -17.28
C THR A 33 -8.65 7.85 -17.47
N LYS A 34 -7.69 7.69 -16.57
CA LYS A 34 -6.57 6.73 -16.65
C LYS A 34 -6.29 6.10 -15.29
N GLU A 35 -5.64 4.95 -15.30
CA GLU A 35 -5.14 4.29 -14.10
C GLU A 35 -4.03 5.13 -13.46
N GLN A 36 -4.06 5.17 -12.14
CA GLN A 36 -3.13 5.93 -11.31
C GLN A 36 -2.27 4.97 -10.50
N PHE A 37 -1.01 5.32 -10.35
CA PHE A 37 -0.04 4.52 -9.60
C PHE A 37 0.47 5.32 -8.42
N CYS A 38 0.56 4.69 -7.26
CA CYS A 38 1.07 5.29 -6.05
C CYS A 38 2.02 4.32 -5.34
N LYS A 39 3.17 4.82 -4.93
CA LYS A 39 4.11 4.10 -4.07
C LYS A 39 4.11 4.76 -2.69
N GLY A 40 3.97 3.95 -1.66
CA GLY A 40 3.98 4.45 -0.29
C GLY A 40 4.20 3.35 0.73
N ARG A 41 4.52 3.77 1.94
CA ARG A 41 4.59 2.88 3.10
C ARG A 41 3.19 2.63 3.62
N LEU A 42 2.78 1.38 3.72
CA LEU A 42 1.47 1.01 4.24
C LEU A 42 1.40 1.42 5.72
N LYS A 43 0.46 2.29 6.06
CA LYS A 43 0.27 2.77 7.43
C LYS A 43 -0.80 2.00 8.17
N SER A 44 -1.94 1.81 7.52
CA SER A 44 -3.09 1.10 8.06
C SER A 44 -3.92 0.55 6.90
N VAL A 45 -4.62 -0.54 7.19
CA VAL A 45 -5.61 -1.13 6.29
C VAL A 45 -6.89 -1.33 7.05
N ASP A 46 -7.97 -1.00 6.39
CA ASP A 46 -9.33 -1.33 6.76
C ASP A 46 -9.97 -2.16 5.63
N GLU A 47 -11.10 -2.81 5.91
CA GLU A 47 -11.84 -3.55 4.88
C GLU A 47 -12.28 -2.64 3.72
N GLN A 48 -12.43 -1.34 3.98
CA GLN A 48 -12.92 -0.37 2.99
C GLN A 48 -11.82 0.43 2.29
N PHE A 49 -10.63 0.52 2.87
CA PHE A 49 -9.57 1.36 2.33
C PHE A 49 -8.18 0.96 2.84
N ILE A 50 -7.16 1.41 2.13
CA ILE A 50 -5.77 1.37 2.56
C ILE A 50 -5.24 2.79 2.71
N GLN A 51 -4.42 3.02 3.73
CA GLN A 51 -3.74 4.29 3.95
C GLN A 51 -2.24 4.12 3.73
N LEU A 52 -1.70 4.92 2.83
CA LEU A 52 -0.30 4.95 2.45
C LEU A 52 0.33 6.26 2.92
N ASP A 53 1.53 6.16 3.46
CA ASP A 53 2.42 7.30 3.61
C ASP A 53 3.30 7.40 2.34
N THR A 54 3.03 8.41 1.52
CA THR A 54 3.77 8.68 0.27
C THR A 54 4.83 9.76 0.48
N SER A 55 5.21 10.03 1.73
CA SER A 55 6.14 11.10 2.06
C SER A 55 7.56 10.67 1.68
N GLU A 56 8.14 11.29 0.65
CA GLU A 56 9.52 10.95 0.26
C GLU A 56 10.59 11.46 1.23
N LYS A 57 10.29 12.50 2.04
CA LYS A 57 11.14 12.91 3.18
C LYS A 57 10.60 14.04 4.08
N TYR A 58 9.72 14.94 3.63
CA TYR A 58 9.33 16.12 4.44
C TYR A 58 7.92 16.71 4.21
N ASN A 59 7.00 16.04 3.50
CA ASN A 59 5.71 16.65 3.11
C ASN A 59 4.43 15.94 3.58
N ALA A 60 4.52 15.02 4.56
CA ALA A 60 3.37 14.37 5.22
C ALA A 60 2.20 14.07 4.26
N ALA A 61 2.52 13.45 3.12
CA ALA A 61 1.53 13.16 2.10
C ALA A 61 0.97 11.77 2.42
N GLU A 62 -0.16 11.75 3.10
CA GLU A 62 -0.92 10.54 3.32
C GLU A 62 -1.94 10.39 2.20
N LYS A 63 -2.07 9.16 1.69
CA LYS A 63 -2.98 8.83 0.60
C LYS A 63 -3.88 7.67 1.03
N THR A 64 -5.17 7.95 1.07
CA THR A 64 -6.20 6.93 1.27
C THR A 64 -6.69 6.45 -0.09
N ILE A 65 -6.69 5.15 -0.30
CA ILE A 65 -7.19 4.51 -1.52
C ILE A 65 -8.29 3.54 -1.08
N TYR A 66 -9.48 3.72 -1.61
CA TYR A 66 -10.60 2.85 -1.26
C TYR A 66 -10.55 1.53 -2.02
N ALA A 67 -11.06 0.47 -1.40
CA ALA A 67 -11.06 -0.88 -1.97
C ALA A 67 -11.81 -0.97 -3.30
N TRP A 68 -12.81 -0.11 -3.54
CA TRP A 68 -13.55 -0.06 -4.80
C TRP A 68 -12.84 0.68 -5.93
N ASP A 69 -11.89 1.56 -5.61
CA ASP A 69 -11.03 2.23 -6.60
C ASP A 69 -9.75 1.41 -6.85
N LEU A 70 -9.47 0.44 -5.99
CA LEU A 70 -8.27 -0.39 -6.03
C LEU A 70 -8.32 -1.39 -7.19
N ILE A 71 -7.25 -1.42 -7.99
CA ILE A 71 -7.10 -2.37 -9.09
C ILE A 71 -6.11 -3.45 -8.69
N GLU A 72 -4.92 -3.05 -8.23
CA GLU A 72 -3.85 -3.97 -7.88
C GLU A 72 -3.00 -3.41 -6.73
N ILE A 73 -2.53 -4.29 -5.85
CA ILE A 73 -1.50 -3.96 -4.87
C ILE A 73 -0.37 -4.95 -5.04
N LYS A 74 0.86 -4.43 -5.12
CA LYS A 74 2.08 -5.22 -5.15
C LYS A 74 3.00 -4.78 -4.03
N LYS A 75 3.46 -5.73 -3.23
CA LYS A 75 4.57 -5.47 -2.31
C LYS A 75 5.80 -5.10 -3.14
N VAL A 76 6.40 -3.96 -2.83
CA VAL A 76 7.73 -3.65 -3.33
C VAL A 76 8.68 -4.46 -2.47
N GLY A 77 8.99 -5.67 -2.94
CA GLY A 77 10.05 -6.47 -2.33
C GLY A 77 11.35 -5.66 -2.36
N ASP A 78 12.14 -5.75 -1.30
CA ASP A 78 13.58 -5.56 -1.41
C ASP A 78 14.01 -6.42 -2.61
N GLU A 79 14.39 -5.80 -3.72
CA GLU A 79 15.19 -6.45 -4.76
C GLU A 79 16.56 -6.74 -4.13
N ASN A 80 16.62 -7.71 -3.21
CA ASN A 80 17.84 -8.17 -2.60
C ASN A 80 17.73 -9.62 -2.12
N GLU A 81 17.04 -10.46 -2.88
CA GLU A 81 17.23 -11.91 -2.79
C GLU A 81 17.00 -12.58 -4.16
N LYS A 82 17.97 -12.35 -5.05
CA LYS A 82 18.38 -13.15 -6.23
C LYS A 82 19.53 -12.34 -6.88
N ASP A 83 20.78 -12.78 -6.96
CA ASP A 83 21.31 -14.13 -7.07
C ASP A 83 22.75 -14.12 -6.53
N ASN A 84 23.10 -15.22 -5.89
CA ASN A 84 24.42 -15.56 -5.35
C ASN A 84 25.44 -15.85 -6.46
#